data_AF-A0A961Q6P1-F1
#
_entry.id   AF-A0A961Q6P1-F1
#
_cell.length_a   1.000
_cell.length_b   1.000
_cell.length_c   1.000
_cell.angle_alpha   90.00
_cell.angle_beta   90.00
_cell.angle_gamma   90.00
#
_symmetry.space_group_name_H-M   'P 1'
#
loop_
_entity.id
_entity.type
_entity.pdbx_description
1 polymer ?
#
loop_
_entity_poly.entity_id
_entity_poly.type
_entity_poly.pdbx_seq_one_letter_code
_entity_poly.pdbx_strand_id
1 'polypeptide(L)' 'MAVQSKKIPAPDRVTVRRALLSVSDKTGLIDFARALHDHSVELVSTGGTAKAIKDAGIPVHDVSDLTGFPEIMDGR' A
#
# COMPACT_ATOMS: atom_id res chain seq x y z
N MET A 1 -3.21 -9.35 -10.71
CA MET A 1 -3.67 -10.74 -10.93
C MET A 1 -3.90 -11.35 -9.55
N ALA A 2 -5.13 -11.69 -9.17
CA ALA A 2 -5.41 -12.26 -7.84
C ALA A 2 -4.96 -13.73 -7.79
N VAL A 3 -4.17 -14.11 -6.79
CA VAL A 3 -3.81 -15.51 -6.55
C VAL A 3 -5.03 -16.20 -5.93
N GLN A 4 -5.63 -17.16 -6.65
CA GLN A 4 -6.74 -17.94 -6.11
C GLN A 4 -6.23 -18.93 -5.06
N SER A 5 -6.66 -18.78 -3.81
CA SER A 5 -6.44 -19.76 -2.76
C SER A 5 -7.31 -21.00 -3.03
N LYS A 6 -6.71 -22.20 -3.09
CA LYS A 6 -7.41 -23.47 -3.34
C LYS A 6 -8.49 -23.83 -2.29
N LYS A 7 -8.57 -23.10 -1.18
CA LYS A 7 -9.47 -23.42 -0.04
C LYS A 7 -10.42 -22.29 0.35
N ILE A 8 -10.39 -21.15 -0.34
CA ILE A 8 -11.27 -20.01 -0.04
C ILE A 8 -11.98 -19.67 -1.35
N PRO A 9 -13.28 -19.96 -1.50
CA PRO A 9 -14.02 -19.51 -2.67
C PRO A 9 -13.85 -17.99 -2.77
N ALA A 10 -13.62 -17.49 -3.99
CA ALA A 10 -13.45 -16.06 -4.17
C ALA A 10 -14.70 -15.38 -3.61
N PRO A 11 -14.57 -14.50 -2.59
CA PRO A 11 -15.72 -13.76 -2.10
C PRO A 11 -16.31 -12.93 -3.26
N ASP A 12 -17.57 -12.52 -3.12
CA ASP A 12 -18.19 -11.52 -3.99
C ASP A 12 -17.42 -10.17 -3.89
N ARG A 13 -18.07 -9.02 -4.07
CA ARG A 13 -17.40 -7.72 -3.91
C ARG A 13 -16.97 -7.51 -2.45
N VAL A 14 -15.65 -7.58 -2.20
CA VAL A 14 -15.05 -7.25 -0.89
C VAL A 14 -14.66 -5.78 -0.87
N THR A 15 -15.08 -5.07 0.18
CA THR A 15 -14.62 -3.71 0.45
C THR A 15 -13.14 -3.72 0.81
N VAL A 16 -12.32 -3.01 0.03
CA VAL A 16 -10.91 -2.81 0.32
C VAL A 16 -10.79 -1.92 1.56
N ARG A 17 -10.09 -2.39 2.59
CA ARG A 17 -9.86 -1.63 3.84
C ARG A 17 -8.44 -1.10 3.95
N ARG A 18 -7.49 -1.75 3.29
CA ARG A 18 -6.07 -1.44 3.33
C ARG A 18 -5.40 -1.75 2.01
N ALA A 19 -4.46 -0.92 1.58
CA ALA A 19 -3.69 -1.09 0.36
C ALA A 19 -2.18 -1.00 0.63
N LEU A 20 -1.42 -1.99 0.16
CA LEU A 20 0.04 -1.96 0.12
C LEU A 20 0.49 -1.40 -1.23
N LEU A 21 1.21 -0.29 -1.23
CA LEU A 21 1.73 0.36 -2.44
C LEU A 21 3.26 0.22 -2.47
N SER A 22 3.79 -0.32 -3.57
CA SER A 22 5.24 -0.46 -3.78
C SER A 22 5.52 -0.44 -5.27
N VAL A 23 5.90 0.73 -5.79
CA VAL A 23 6.06 0.97 -7.23
C VAL A 23 7.34 1.70 -7.53
N SER A 24 8.05 1.25 -8.58
CA SER A 24 9.26 1.92 -9.06
C SER A 24 8.91 3.20 -9.82
N ASP A 25 8.01 3.09 -10.80
CA ASP A 25 7.40 4.21 -11.52
C ASP A 25 6.26 4.82 -10.68
N LYS A 26 6.34 6.13 -10.48
CA LYS A 26 5.43 6.89 -9.61
C LYS A 26 4.37 7.65 -10.42
N THR A 27 4.32 7.45 -11.74
CA THR A 27 3.30 8.03 -12.62
C THR A 27 1.90 7.66 -12.10
N GLY A 28 1.08 8.67 -11.80
CA GLY A 28 -0.28 8.50 -11.27
C GLY A 28 -0.38 8.00 -9.81
N LEU A 29 0.74 7.80 -9.11
CA LEU A 29 0.74 7.27 -7.74
C LEU A 29 -0.07 8.15 -6.77
N ILE A 30 0.11 9.47 -6.85
CA ILE A 30 -0.49 10.40 -5.89
C ILE A 30 -2.01 10.48 -6.08
N ASP A 31 -2.49 10.54 -7.31
CA ASP A 31 -3.93 10.55 -7.60
C ASP A 31 -4.59 9.24 -7.15
N PHE A 32 -3.93 8.11 -7.38
CA PHE A 32 -4.42 6.81 -6.93
C PHE A 32 -4.43 6.69 -5.41
N ALA A 33 -3.35 7.09 -4.73
CA ALA A 33 -3.27 7.07 -3.27
C ALA A 33 -4.32 7.99 -2.62
N ARG A 34 -4.56 9.17 -3.20
CA ARG A 34 -5.58 10.11 -2.73
C ARG A 34 -6.98 9.52 -2.86
N ALA A 35 -7.31 8.93 -4.01
CA ALA A 35 -8.59 8.27 -4.21
C ALA A 35 -8.82 7.14 -3.19
N LEU A 36 -7.80 6.32 -2.91
CA LEU A 36 -7.88 5.29 -1.87
C LEU A 36 -8.12 5.89 -0.49
N HIS A 37 -7.37 6.94 -0.13
CA HIS A 37 -7.52 7.63 1.15
C HIS A 37 -8.92 8.26 1.32
N ASP A 38 -9.45 8.90 0.27
CA ASP A 38 -10.80 9.49 0.24
C ASP A 38 -11.89 8.41 0.44
N HIS A 39 -11.62 7.17 0.02
CA HIS A 39 -12.45 6.00 0.29
C HIS A 39 -12.18 5.35 1.65
N SER A 40 -11.45 6.02 2.56
CA SER A 40 -11.09 5.52 3.89
C SER A 40 -10.26 4.22 3.86
N VAL A 41 -9.49 4.00 2.79
CA VAL A 41 -8.55 2.89 2.70
C VAL A 41 -7.24 3.29 3.40
N GLU A 42 -6.79 2.45 4.32
CA GLU A 42 -5.50 2.63 4.99
C GLU A 42 -4.36 2.34 4.00
N LEU A 43 -3.42 3.26 3.88
CA LEU A 43 -2.26 3.10 3.00
C LEU A 43 -1.06 2.58 3.78
N VAL A 44 -0.39 1.60 3.19
CA VAL A 44 0.87 1.03 3.69
C VAL A 44 1.90 1.08 2.57
N SER A 45 3.13 1.50 2.88
CA SER A 45 4.22 1.58 1.90
C SER A 45 5.58 1.62 2.60
N THR A 46 6.67 1.42 1.86
CA THR A 46 8.06 1.68 2.31
C THR A 46 8.83 2.55 1.32
N GLY A 47 10.05 2.93 1.70
CA GLY A 47 11.05 3.50 0.82
C GLY A 47 10.57 4.70 -0.01
N GLY A 48 10.95 4.72 -1.29
CA GLY A 48 10.63 5.83 -2.18
C GLY A 48 9.13 6.02 -2.47
N THR A 49 8.32 4.95 -2.40
CA THR A 49 6.86 5.06 -2.57
C THR A 49 6.22 5.72 -1.35
N ALA A 50 6.62 5.33 -0.14
CA ALA A 50 6.10 5.92 1.09
C ALA A 50 6.47 7.40 1.18
N LYS A 51 7.72 7.74 0.84
CA LYS A 51 8.18 9.13 0.81
C LYS A 51 7.34 9.99 -0.13
N ALA A 52 7.11 9.55 -1.37
CA ALA A 52 6.31 10.30 -2.34
C ALA A 52 4.87 10.57 -1.85
N ILE A 53 4.24 9.60 -1.18
CA ILE A 53 2.90 9.74 -0.62
C ILE A 53 2.89 10.72 0.57
N LYS A 54 3.86 10.60 1.49
CA LYS A 54 4.03 11.51 2.64
C LYS A 54 4.28 12.95 2.19
N ASP A 55 5.13 13.15 1.18
CA ASP A 55 5.46 14.47 0.62
C ASP A 55 4.22 15.15 -0.01
N ALA A 56 3.24 14.37 -0.48
CA ALA A 56 1.95 14.85 -0.98
C ALA A 56 0.90 15.13 0.11
N GLY A 57 1.29 14.99 1.39
CA GLY A 57 0.42 15.21 2.55
C GLY A 57 -0.61 14.10 2.79
N ILE A 58 -0.45 12.93 2.18
CA ILE A 58 -1.39 11.81 2.32
C ILE A 58 -0.89 10.89 3.45
N PRO A 59 -1.73 10.53 4.44
CA PRO A 59 -1.35 9.60 5.48
C PRO A 59 -0.99 8.22 4.92
N VAL A 60 0.17 7.69 5.33
CA VAL A 60 0.64 6.34 4.95
C VAL A 60 1.48 5.75 6.07
N HIS A 61 1.18 4.50 6.43
CA HIS A 61 1.94 3.74 7.41
C HIS A 61 3.18 3.11 6.79
N ASP A 62 4.28 3.08 7.54
CA ASP A 62 5.48 2.36 7.14
C ASP A 62 5.26 0.85 7.33
N VAL A 63 5.79 0.01 6.43
CA VAL A 63 5.76 -1.46 6.65
C VAL A 63 6.56 -1.82 7.90
N SER A 64 7.63 -1.09 8.20
CA SER A 64 8.46 -1.35 9.39
C SER A 64 7.66 -1.20 10.69
N ASP A 65 6.71 -0.27 10.73
CA ASP A 65 5.81 -0.07 11.87
C ASP A 65 4.85 -1.25 12.05
N LEU A 66 4.45 -1.89 10.96
CA LEU A 66 3.52 -3.03 10.97
C LEU A 66 4.21 -4.35 11.30
N THR A 67 5.45 -4.53 10.83
CA THR A 67 6.21 -5.77 11.04
C THR A 67 6.98 -5.73 12.35
N GLY A 68 7.31 -4.55 12.87
CA GLY A 68 8.27 -4.37 13.97
C GLY A 68 9.72 -4.64 13.56
N PHE A 69 9.99 -4.78 12.25
CA PHE A 69 11.33 -5.01 11.71
C PHE A 69 11.75 -3.80 10.87
N PRO A 70 12.94 -3.24 11.11
CA PRO A 70 13.45 -2.16 10.28
C PRO A 70 13.73 -2.65 8.87
N GLU A 71 13.73 -1.73 7.92
CA GLU A 71 14.24 -1.99 6.57
C GLU A 71 15.74 -2.35 6.63
N ILE A 72 16.13 -3.44 5.96
CA ILE A 72 17.51 -3.95 5.94
C ILE A 72 17.96 -4.23 4.50
N MET A 73 19.27 -4.40 4.30
CA MET A 73 19.88 -4.80 3.02
C MET A 73 19.44 -3.94 1.82
N ASP A 74 19.22 -2.64 2.04
CA ASP A 74 18.74 -1.69 1.01
C ASP A 74 17.38 -2.10 0.40
N GLY A 75 16.50 -2.67 1.25
CA GLY A 75 15.14 -3.06 0.88
C GLY A 75 15.01 -4.47 0.26
N ARG A 76 15.89 -5.42 0.64
CA ARG A 76 15.94 -6.80 0.09
C ARG A 76 15.36 -7.86 1.01
#